data_AF-A0A941FHF4-F1
#
_entry.id   AF-A0A941FHF4-F1
#
_cell.length_a   1.000
_cell.length_b   1.000
_cell.length_c   1.000
_cell.angle_alpha   90.00
_cell.angle_beta   90.00
_cell.angle_gamma   90.00
#
_symmetry.space_group_name_H-M   'P 1'
#
loop_
_entity.id
_entity.type
_entity.pdbx_description
1 polymer ?
#
loop_
_entity_poly.entity_id
_entity_poly.type
_entity_poly.pdbx_seq_one_letter_code
_entity_poly.pdbx_strand_id
1 'polypeptide(L)' 'MPTAPIKGFFTKSDYETVVKDMRLSSGHVWSIPITLPLTEETAGSLTIGEEVTLTHDGEIYGVLRF' A
#
# COMPACT_ATOMS: atom_id res chain seq x y z
N MET A 1 12.48 -11.12 16.10
CA MET A 1 11.55 -9.97 16.10
C MET A 1 10.46 -10.29 15.08
N PRO A 2 9.16 -10.22 15.43
CA PRO A 2 8.12 -10.64 14.51
C PRO A 2 8.10 -9.68 13.32
N THR A 3 8.21 -10.24 12.13
CA THR A 3 8.18 -9.53 10.85
C THR A 3 6.91 -8.68 10.78
N ALA A 4 7.03 -7.38 10.51
CA ALA A 4 5.86 -6.52 10.33
C ALA A 4 4.87 -7.21 9.35
N PRO A 5 3.58 -7.30 9.68
CA PRO A 5 2.59 -8.06 8.91
C PRO A 5 2.30 -7.44 7.54
N ILE A 6 2.81 -6.23 7.30
CA ILE A 6 2.61 -5.43 6.11
C ILE A 6 3.85 -5.52 5.23
N LYS A 7 3.65 -5.91 3.97
CA LYS A 7 4.72 -6.00 2.96
C LYS A 7 4.58 -4.94 1.86
N GLY A 8 3.66 -4.00 2.01
CA GLY A 8 3.35 -2.97 1.02
C GLY A 8 2.26 -2.01 1.50
N PHE A 9 1.73 -1.22 0.57
CA PHE A 9 0.61 -0.31 0.81
C PHE A 9 -0.70 -1.06 0.97
N PHE A 10 -1.66 -0.43 1.65
CA PHE A 10 -2.95 -1.03 1.93
C PHE A 10 -3.81 -1.10 0.68
N THR A 11 -4.47 -2.24 0.52
CA THR A 11 -5.61 -2.32 -0.38
C THR A 11 -6.78 -1.52 0.19
N LYS A 12 -7.79 -1.24 -0.64
CA LYS A 12 -9.03 -0.62 -0.17
C LYS A 12 -9.65 -1.36 1.03
N SER A 13 -9.62 -2.70 1.00
CA SER A 13 -10.14 -3.55 2.08
C SER A 13 -9.37 -3.37 3.39
N ASP A 14 -8.03 -3.34 3.32
CA ASP A 14 -7.19 -3.12 4.51
C ASP A 14 -7.39 -1.73 5.09
N TYR A 15 -7.49 -0.71 4.23
CA TYR A 15 -7.79 0.65 4.66
C TYR A 15 -9.13 0.74 5.39
N GLU A 16 -10.20 0.21 4.80
CA GLU A 16 -11.54 0.25 5.41
C GLU A 16 -11.59 -0.51 6.74
N THR A 17 -10.93 -1.66 6.83
CA THR A 17 -10.89 -2.47 8.06
C THR A 17 -10.06 -1.79 9.14
N VAL A 18 -8.93 -1.16 8.80
CA VAL A 18 -8.11 -0.43 9.78
C VAL A 18 -8.83 0.80 10.31
N VAL A 19 -9.52 1.54 9.45
CA VAL A 19 -10.30 2.72 9.87
C VAL A 19 -11.47 2.33 10.78
N LYS A 20 -12.14 1.21 10.52
CA LYS A 20 -13.30 0.76 11.30
C LYS A 20 -12.92 0.01 12.57
N ASP A 21 -12.01 -0.94 12.46
CA ASP A 21 -11.75 -1.98 13.46
C ASP A 21 -10.34 -1.92 14.06
N MET A 22 -9.50 -0.97 13.62
CA MET A 22 -8.09 -0.85 14.01
C MET A 22 -7.30 -2.15 13.78
N ARG A 23 -7.66 -2.87 12.71
CA ARG A 23 -7.09 -4.16 12.34
C ARG A 23 -6.95 -4.26 10.82
N LEU A 24 -5.89 -4.95 10.38
CA LEU A 24 -5.79 -5.38 8.98
C LEU A 24 -6.86 -6.43 8.68
N SER A 25 -7.19 -6.60 7.40
CA SER A 25 -8.08 -7.68 6.95
C SER A 25 -7.56 -9.07 7.36
N SER A 26 -6.23 -9.20 7.54
CA SER A 26 -5.57 -10.40 8.06
C SER A 26 -5.73 -10.64 9.57
N GLY A 27 -6.39 -9.74 10.31
CA GLY A 27 -6.67 -9.87 11.75
C GLY A 27 -5.64 -9.23 12.69
N HIS A 28 -4.48 -8.84 12.16
CA HIS A 28 -3.43 -8.15 12.93
C HIS A 28 -3.89 -6.76 13.40
N VAL A 29 -3.56 -6.39 14.66
CA VAL A 29 -3.83 -5.05 15.18
C VAL A 29 -2.97 -4.03 14.45
N TRP A 30 -3.61 -3.03 13.86
CA TRP A 30 -2.94 -1.95 13.13
C TRP A 30 -3.82 -0.71 13.10
N SER A 31 -3.33 0.42 13.60
CA SER A 31 -4.13 1.65 13.74
C SER A 31 -3.79 2.75 12.74
N ILE A 32 -2.70 2.61 11.99
CA ILE A 32 -2.20 3.67 11.10
C ILE A 32 -2.32 3.23 9.64
N PRO A 33 -3.21 3.81 8.83
CA PRO A 33 -3.29 3.45 7.42
C PRO A 33 -2.00 3.82 6.68
N ILE A 34 -1.47 2.89 5.87
CA ILE A 34 -0.30 3.13 5.02
C ILE A 34 -0.76 3.08 3.56
N THR A 35 -0.94 4.27 2.98
CA THR A 35 -1.43 4.47 1.61
C THR A 35 -0.44 5.30 0.81
N LEU A 36 -0.27 5.00 -0.47
CA LEU A 36 0.49 5.83 -1.38
C LEU A 36 -0.49 6.74 -2.15
N PRO A 37 -0.52 8.05 -1.88
CA PRO A 37 -1.35 8.96 -2.66
C PRO A 37 -0.80 9.05 -4.09
N LEU A 38 -1.69 8.97 -5.07
CA LEU A 38 -1.41 9.08 -6.49
C LEU A 38 -2.34 10.13 -7.09
N THR A 39 -1.90 10.82 -8.14
CA THR A 39 -2.78 11.68 -8.93
C THR A 39 -3.68 10.83 -9.82
N GLU A 40 -4.84 11.36 -10.24
CA GLU A 40 -5.75 10.64 -11.15
C GLU A 40 -5.07 10.28 -12.49
N GLU A 41 -4.21 11.16 -12.99
CA GLU A 41 -3.43 10.93 -14.22
C GLU A 41 -2.53 9.71 -14.08
N THR A 42 -1.75 9.63 -13.01
CA THR A 42 -0.88 8.48 -12.76
C THR A 42 -1.72 7.23 -12.52
N ALA A 43 -2.80 7.31 -11.72
CA ALA A 43 -3.70 6.18 -11.50
C ALA A 43 -4.33 5.65 -12.80
N GLY A 44 -4.66 6.52 -13.75
CA GLY A 44 -5.22 6.15 -15.06
C GLY A 44 -4.22 5.49 -16.00
N SER A 45 -2.92 5.74 -15.82
CA SER A 45 -1.86 5.07 -16.59
C SER A 45 -1.49 3.67 -16.08
N LEU A 46 -1.95 3.30 -14.88
CA LEU A 46 -1.57 2.05 -14.22
C LEU A 46 -2.52 0.91 -14.57
N THR A 47 -1.95 -0.27 -14.82
CA THR A 47 -2.72 -1.49 -15.06
C THR A 47 -2.53 -2.49 -13.90
N ILE A 48 -3.62 -3.18 -13.53
CA ILE A 48 -3.56 -4.26 -12.52
C ILE A 48 -2.65 -5.38 -13.04
N GLY A 49 -1.76 -5.88 -12.19
CA GLY A 49 -0.76 -6.89 -12.53
C GLY A 49 0.57 -6.33 -13.05
N GLU A 50 0.65 -5.02 -13.29
CA GLU A 50 1.88 -4.34 -13.69
C GLU A 50 2.82 -4.13 -12.49
N GLU A 51 4.12 -4.16 -12.76
CA GLU A 51 5.15 -3.77 -11.79
C GLU A 51 5.58 -2.32 -12.02
N VAL A 52 5.57 -1.52 -10.96
CA VAL A 52 5.97 -0.12 -11.00
C VAL A 52 7.11 0.16 -10.03
N THR A 53 8.04 1.00 -10.47
CA THR A 53 9.18 1.41 -9.65
C THR A 53 8.84 2.65 -8.85
N LEU A 54 9.07 2.59 -7.54
CA LEU A 54 9.00 3.74 -6.65
C LEU A 54 10.33 4.47 -6.67
N THR A 55 10.30 5.72 -7.14
CA THR A 55 11.48 6.59 -7.16
C THR A 55 11.24 7.88 -6.42
N HIS A 56 12.23 8.35 -5.65
CA HIS A 56 12.22 9.65 -5.00
C HIS A 56 13.60 10.30 -5.16
N ASP A 57 13.63 11.57 -5.58
CA ASP A 57 14.87 12.32 -5.87
C ASP A 57 15.89 11.60 -6.79
N GLY A 58 15.39 10.78 -7.72
CA GLY A 58 16.21 10.02 -8.67
C GLY A 58 16.75 8.70 -8.13
N GLU A 59 16.46 8.35 -6.88
CA GLU A 59 16.80 7.05 -6.28
C GLU A 59 15.61 6.09 -6.32
N ILE A 60 15.89 4.79 -6.50
CA ILE A 60 14.88 3.74 -6.50
C ILE A 60 14.72 3.20 -5.08
N TYR A 61 13.51 3.26 -4.54
CA TYR A 61 13.17 2.81 -3.18
C TYR A 61 12.54 1.42 -3.17
N GLY A 62 11.96 0.98 -4.28
CA GLY A 62 11.36 -0.34 -4.38
C GLY A 62 10.50 -0.52 -5.63
N VAL A 63 9.88 -1.69 -5.71
CA VAL A 63 8.95 -2.04 -6.78
C VAL A 63 7.62 -2.41 -6.13
N LEU A 64 6.52 -1.89 -6.66
CA LEU A 64 5.16 -2.30 -6.32
C LEU A 64 4.58 -3.14 -7.44
N ARG A 65 3.72 -4.09 -7.08
CA ARG A 65 2.92 -4.87 -8.01
C ARG A 65 1.47 -4.75 -7.59
N PHE A 66 0.60 -4.40 -8.53
CA PHE A 66 -0.85 -4.25 -8.31
C PHE A 66 -1.59 -5.57 -8.49
#